data_AF-A0A4P9YSV2-F1
#
_entry.id   AF-A0A4P9YSV2-F1
#
_cell.length_a   1.000
_cell.length_b   1.000
_cell.length_c   1.000
_cell.angle_alpha   90.00
_cell.angle_beta   90.00
_cell.angle_gamma   90.00
#
_symmetry.space_group_name_H-M   'P 1'
#
loop_
_entity.id
_entity.type
_entity.pdbx_description
1 polymer ?
#
loop_
_entity_poly.entity_id
_entity_poly.type
_entity_poly.pdbx_seq_one_letter_code
_entity_poly.pdbx_strand_id
1 'polypeptide(L)'
;GNAVQQLTEAQGIVFGETSIPKTQRTTFKKSGTEEYYSVETLLLMIDHRDENYLAYLKAGVSAEIPTVTVMDRGKLLSLFTASQDTAGEHTGTE
;
A
#
# COMPACT_ATOMS: atom_id res chain seq x y z
N GLY A 1 18.72 1.84 2.00
CA GLY A 1 18.49 0.38 1.96
C GLY A 1 17.04 0.14 1.60
N ASN A 2 16.78 -0.63 0.56
CA ASN A 2 15.47 -0.78 -0.10
C ASN A 2 14.38 -1.17 0.91
N ALA A 3 13.30 -0.40 1.00
CA ALA A 3 12.14 -0.71 1.82
C ALA A 3 11.55 -2.10 1.51
N VAL A 4 11.69 -2.54 0.26
CA VAL A 4 11.33 -3.90 -0.20
C VAL A 4 12.06 -5.00 0.55
N GLN A 5 13.38 -4.87 0.77
CA GLN A 5 14.15 -5.88 1.51
C GLN A 5 13.71 -5.96 2.98
N GLN A 6 13.29 -4.83 3.57
CA GLN A 6 12.79 -4.79 4.94
C GLN A 6 11.39 -5.41 5.05
N LEU A 7 10.53 -5.29 4.03
CA LEU A 7 9.17 -5.85 4.06
C LEU A 7 9.16 -7.38 3.88
N THR A 8 10.09 -7.93 3.09
CA THR A 8 10.23 -9.37 2.89
C THR A 8 10.61 -10.08 4.19
N GLU A 9 11.56 -9.53 4.95
CA GLU A 9 12.06 -10.14 6.20
C GLU A 9 11.24 -9.77 7.45
N ALA A 10 10.41 -8.73 7.38
CA ALA A 10 9.56 -8.31 8.50
C ALA A 10 8.44 -9.32 8.78
N GLN A 11 8.19 -9.59 10.07
CA GLN A 11 7.05 -10.40 10.53
C GLN A 11 5.81 -9.55 10.87
N GLY A 12 6.01 -8.24 11.04
CA GLY A 12 4.96 -7.29 11.37
C GLY A 12 5.34 -5.88 10.94
N ILE A 13 4.33 -5.02 10.84
CA ILE A 13 4.45 -3.61 10.48
C ILE A 13 4.10 -2.79 11.70
N VAL A 14 4.97 -1.84 12.05
CA VAL A 14 4.79 -0.98 13.22
C VAL A 14 4.26 0.39 12.77
N PHE A 15 3.11 0.77 13.33
CA PHE A 15 2.52 2.10 13.22
C PHE A 15 2.50 2.75 14.61
N GLY A 16 3.49 3.60 14.89
CA GLY A 16 3.67 4.17 16.23
C GLY A 16 3.93 3.06 17.27
N GLU A 17 3.03 2.91 18.23
CA GLU A 17 3.11 1.87 19.27
C GLU A 17 2.35 0.58 18.90
N THR A 18 1.63 0.57 17.77
CA THR A 18 0.83 -0.58 17.34
C THR A 18 1.61 -1.42 16.34
N SER A 19 1.71 -2.72 16.59
CA SER A 19 2.28 -3.69 15.64
C SER A 19 1.16 -4.55 15.04
N ILE A 20 1.09 -4.63 13.72
CA ILE A 20 0.12 -5.46 13.00
C ILE A 20 0.82 -6.47 12.11
N PRO A 21 0.31 -7.72 11.99
CA PRO A 21 0.85 -8.69 11.04
C PRO A 21 0.77 -8.16 9.61
N LYS A 22 1.85 -8.34 8.84
CA LYS A 22 1.88 -7.86 7.45
C LYS A 22 0.86 -8.54 6.54
N THR A 23 0.48 -9.77 6.88
CA THR A 23 -0.53 -10.60 6.20
C THR A 23 -1.96 -10.27 6.64
N GLN A 24 -2.15 -9.38 7.62
CA GLN A 24 -3.48 -9.01 8.11
C GLN A 24 -4.32 -8.45 6.95
N ARG A 25 -5.56 -8.94 6.83
CA ARG A 25 -6.50 -8.43 5.83
C ARG A 25 -6.98 -7.03 6.21
N THR A 26 -7.00 -6.17 5.21
CA THR A 26 -7.56 -4.82 5.30
C THR A 26 -9.06 -4.84 4.97
N THR A 27 -9.70 -3.68 5.04
CA THR A 27 -11.08 -3.47 4.61
C THR A 27 -11.22 -3.21 3.11
N PHE A 28 -10.11 -3.15 2.36
CA PHE A 28 -10.12 -2.93 0.92
C PHE A 28 -10.38 -4.23 0.16
N LYS A 29 -11.60 -4.36 -0.38
CA LYS A 29 -12.06 -5.51 -1.18
C LYS A 29 -11.48 -5.44 -2.60
N LYS A 30 -11.05 -6.58 -3.14
CA LYS A 30 -10.56 -6.67 -4.54
C LYS A 30 -11.75 -6.66 -5.49
N SER A 31 -11.71 -5.81 -6.52
CA SER A 31 -12.80 -5.72 -7.50
C SER A 31 -13.12 -7.08 -8.15
N GLY A 32 -14.40 -7.42 -8.21
CA GLY A 32 -14.88 -8.67 -8.82
C GLY A 32 -14.69 -9.94 -7.99
N THR A 33 -14.30 -9.84 -6.71
CA THR A 33 -14.09 -11.00 -5.83
C THR A 33 -14.66 -10.75 -4.43
N GLU A 34 -14.76 -11.79 -3.59
CA GLU A 34 -15.07 -11.68 -2.16
C GLU A 34 -13.82 -11.55 -1.26
N GLU A 35 -12.65 -11.33 -1.86
CA GLU A 35 -11.38 -11.24 -1.15
C GLU A 35 -11.00 -9.81 -0.79
N TYR A 36 -10.13 -9.68 0.21
CA TYR A 36 -9.59 -8.41 0.68
C TYR A 36 -8.07 -8.38 0.53
N TYR A 37 -7.50 -7.20 0.31
CA TYR A 37 -6.05 -7.01 0.26
C TYR A 37 -5.44 -7.12 1.66
N SER A 38 -4.23 -7.68 1.76
CA SER A 38 -3.42 -7.63 2.98
C SER A 38 -2.69 -6.29 3.13
N VAL A 39 -2.21 -5.99 4.33
CA VAL A 39 -1.44 -4.76 4.57
C VAL A 39 -0.18 -4.72 3.69
N GLU A 40 0.58 -5.81 3.62
CA GLU A 40 1.78 -5.89 2.79
C GLU A 40 1.51 -5.67 1.29
N THR A 41 0.34 -6.10 0.80
CA THR A 41 -0.07 -5.86 -0.59
C THR A 41 -0.22 -4.37 -0.87
N LEU A 42 -0.82 -3.62 0.06
CA LEU A 42 -1.03 -2.18 -0.08
C LEU A 42 0.28 -1.40 0.10
N LEU A 43 1.13 -1.81 1.04
CA LEU A 43 2.43 -1.18 1.24
C LEU A 43 3.35 -1.37 0.03
N LEU A 44 3.40 -2.58 -0.54
CA LEU A 44 4.16 -2.84 -1.77
C LEU A 44 3.71 -1.90 -2.90
N MET A 45 2.39 -1.71 -3.07
CA MET A 45 1.84 -0.80 -4.06
C MET A 45 2.24 0.65 -3.81
N ILE A 46 2.22 1.12 -2.57
CA ILE A 46 2.58 2.50 -2.19
C ILE A 46 4.08 2.76 -2.37
N ASP A 47 4.92 1.77 -2.05
CA ASP A 47 6.38 1.84 -2.20
C ASP A 47 6.78 1.94 -3.68
N HIS A 48 6.06 1.23 -4.56
CA HIS A 48 6.28 1.25 -6.01
C HIS A 48 5.23 2.09 -6.76
N ARG A 49 4.74 3.18 -6.14
CA ARG A 49 3.67 4.02 -6.71
C ARG A 49 4.10 4.75 -7.99
N ASP A 50 5.38 5.11 -8.08
CA ASP A 50 5.96 5.87 -9.20
C ASP A 50 6.38 4.96 -10.36
N GLU A 51 6.33 3.64 -10.15
CA GLU A 51 6.66 2.66 -11.17
C GLU A 51 5.46 2.30 -12.05
N ASN A 52 5.75 1.94 -13.31
CA ASN A 52 4.74 1.35 -14.18
C ASN A 52 4.26 -0.01 -13.61
N TYR A 53 3.06 -0.42 -14.03
CA TYR A 53 2.42 -1.60 -13.46
C TYR A 53 3.24 -2.89 -13.63
N LEU A 54 3.98 -3.05 -14.74
CA LEU A 54 4.78 -4.25 -14.98
C LEU A 54 5.98 -4.34 -14.04
N ALA A 55 6.67 -3.23 -13.77
CA ALA A 55 7.78 -3.18 -12.82
C ALA A 55 7.29 -3.54 -11.39
N TYR A 56 6.18 -2.95 -10.98
CA TYR A 56 5.50 -3.29 -9.73
C TYR A 56 5.12 -4.78 -9.63
N LEU A 57 4.58 -5.38 -10.69
CA LEU A 57 4.26 -6.81 -10.70
C LEU A 57 5.51 -7.68 -10.46
N LYS A 58 6.64 -7.32 -11.08
CA LYS A 58 7.92 -8.03 -10.88
C LYS A 58 8.42 -7.90 -9.44
N ALA A 59 8.24 -6.73 -8.82
CA ALA A 59 8.58 -6.53 -7.41
C ALA A 59 7.73 -7.43 -6.50
N GLY A 60 6.43 -7.53 -6.74
CA GLY A 60 5.55 -8.45 -5.99
C GLY A 60 5.94 -9.91 -6.11
N VAL A 61 6.28 -10.38 -7.32
CA VAL A 61 6.79 -11.73 -7.53
C VAL A 61 8.10 -11.96 -6.76
N SER A 62 9.03 -11.01 -6.83
CA SER A 62 10.35 -11.13 -6.18
C SER A 62 10.26 -11.14 -4.66
N ALA A 63 9.26 -10.45 -4.11
CA ALA A 63 9.01 -10.37 -2.67
C ALA A 63 8.02 -11.43 -2.16
N GLU A 64 7.49 -12.29 -3.03
CA GLU A 64 6.42 -13.26 -2.73
C GLU A 64 5.16 -12.62 -2.12
N ILE A 65 4.85 -11.38 -2.53
CA ILE A 65 3.70 -10.60 -2.04
C ILE A 65 2.65 -10.46 -3.15
N PRO A 66 1.37 -10.79 -2.88
CA PRO A 66 0.28 -10.54 -3.82
C PRO A 66 0.16 -9.06 -4.20
N THR A 67 -0.22 -8.79 -5.44
CA THR A 67 -0.33 -7.43 -5.96
C THR A 67 -1.77 -6.96 -6.07
N VAL A 68 -2.00 -5.68 -5.79
CA VAL A 68 -3.21 -4.93 -6.18
C VAL A 68 -3.46 -5.04 -7.68
N THR A 69 -4.72 -5.33 -8.05
CA THR A 69 -5.13 -5.44 -9.46
C THR A 69 -5.00 -4.10 -10.19
N VAL A 70 -4.84 -4.15 -11.52
CA VAL A 70 -4.78 -2.95 -12.36
C VAL A 70 -6.04 -2.09 -12.22
N MET A 71 -7.21 -2.73 -12.03
CA MET A 71 -8.50 -2.05 -11.87
C MET A 71 -8.56 -1.23 -10.57
N ASP A 72 -8.02 -1.77 -9.48
CA ASP A 72 -8.08 -1.13 -8.17
C ASP A 72 -6.93 -0.14 -7.94
N ARG A 73 -5.78 -0.34 -8.60
CA ARG A 73 -4.54 0.39 -8.33
C ARG A 73 -4.70 1.91 -8.42
N GLY A 74 -5.34 2.42 -9.47
CA GLY A 74 -5.52 3.86 -9.65
C GLY A 74 -6.34 4.50 -8.53
N LYS A 75 -7.47 3.89 -8.18
CA LYS A 75 -8.35 4.36 -7.10
C LYS A 75 -7.66 4.29 -5.74
N LEU A 76 -6.98 3.18 -5.45
CA LEU A 76 -6.31 2.99 -4.16
C LEU A 76 -5.12 3.93 -4.01
N LEU A 77 -4.28 4.09 -5.04
CA LEU A 77 -3.20 5.08 -5.01
C LEU A 77 -3.74 6.49 -4.78
N SER A 78 -4.77 6.89 -5.53
CA SER A 78 -5.41 8.20 -5.34
C SER A 78 -5.89 8.41 -3.91
N LEU A 79 -6.51 7.40 -3.28
CA LEU A 79 -6.95 7.48 -1.89
C LEU A 79 -5.77 7.67 -0.91
N PHE A 80 -4.67 6.93 -1.08
CA PHE A 80 -3.52 7.00 -0.18
C PHE A 80 -2.65 8.24 -0.41
N THR A 81 -2.67 8.83 -1.61
CA THR A 81 -1.89 10.04 -1.92
C THR A 81 -2.68 11.33 -1.72
N ALA A 82 -4.02 11.30 -1.84
CA ALA A 82 -4.87 12.49 -1.68
C ALA A 82 -4.81 13.10 -0.27
N SER A 83 -4.48 12.31 0.75
CA SER A 83 -4.31 12.83 2.12
C SER A 83 -3.07 13.70 2.32
N GLN A 84 -2.17 13.81 1.33
CA GLN A 84 -1.04 14.74 1.37
C GLN A 84 -1.44 16.17 0.94
N ASP A 85 -2.54 16.34 0.20
CA ASP A 85 -2.97 17.66 -0.31
C ASP A 85 -3.92 18.40 0.66
N THR A 86 -4.59 17.70 1.58
CA THR A 86 -5.53 18.33 2.54
C THR A 86 -4.85 18.85 3.82
N ALA A 87 -3.53 18.94 3.85
CA ALA A 87 -2.77 19.60 4.93
C ALA A 87 -2.37 21.05 4.61
N GLY A 88 -2.90 21.63 3.53
CA GLY A 88 -2.56 22.97 3.05
C GLY A 88 -3.57 24.09 3.35
N GLU A 89 -4.73 23.81 3.96
CA GLU A 89 -5.78 24.83 4.13
C GLU A 89 -6.32 24.91 5.57
N HIS A 90 -5.47 25.34 6.50
CA HIS A 90 -5.90 25.93 7.78
C HIS A 90 -4.86 26.94 8.28
N THR A 91 -4.79 28.10 7.64
CA THR A 91 -4.33 29.35 8.29
C THR A 91 -5.06 30.55 7.68
N GLY A 92 -5.68 31.34 8.55
CA GLY A 92 -6.53 32.49 8.23
C GLY A 92 -7.82 32.41 9.06
N THR A 93 -7.77 32.35 10.40
CA THR A 93 -7.64 33.48 11.36
C THR A 93 -8.37 34.76 10.95
N GLU A 94 -9.47 34.96 11.69
CA GLU A 94 -10.06 36.22 12.20
C GLU A 94 -10.74 37.20 11.23
#